data_AF-A0A4R6AV40-F1
#
_entry.id   AF-A0A4R6AV40-F1
#
_cell.length_a   1.000
_cell.length_b   1.000
_cell.length_c   1.000
_cell.angle_alpha   90.00
_cell.angle_beta   90.00
_cell.angle_gamma   90.00
#
_symmetry.space_group_name_H-M   'P 1'
#
loop_
_entity.id
_entity.type
_entity.pdbx_description
1 polymer ?
#
loop_
_entity_poly.entity_id
_entity_poly.type
_entity_poly.pdbx_seq_one_letter_code
_entity_poly.pdbx_strand_id
1 'polypeptide(L)'
;TEPPVIWSMCIGLPSAGKSPAIDALLKPLCAAERPLRIAAEAELNAWSDKAELAKLTESSWKEAAKAAIRAGETPPDRPKDCNAGLRPHVPRLVVNDGTIEKLAAILARQPRGFLQMRDELAGWLEGMQRYSSGSDRPFWLEATGGRSHTVERMGREPMTVERLTIGVLGGIQPDRLKSLLFKSDDDGLLARFLPIWPESAPLRRPQAWADEALMDQVLKRLLSLDLVTDDDGSARPWFIPFAEDAQVQMDEFRGFVRGWEAEANGLMLSFIGKLPGLTARLSLVLAHLEWAADERPEPREITVREFGRAAHLVEAYFLPMARRAYADAATPKADRAARRLVGIIRKEGWQSFTARQVMKLDRAGLGNKDELNPALEALEEGDCIRPVETPPKPQGGRPQRLYAVNPALRRVRP
;
A
#
# COMPACT_ATOMS: atom_id res chain seq x y z
N THR A 1 6.55 -7.78 18.81
CA THR A 1 6.07 -6.39 18.71
C THR A 1 5.71 -6.11 17.27
N GLU A 2 4.75 -5.23 17.02
CA GLU A 2 4.28 -4.89 15.67
C GLU A 2 4.38 -3.37 15.47
N PRO A 3 5.24 -2.86 14.57
CA PRO A 3 5.27 -1.43 14.28
C PRO A 3 4.01 -1.05 13.47
N PRO A 4 3.43 0.16 13.66
CA PRO A 4 2.22 0.60 12.95
C PRO A 4 2.47 0.97 11.47
N VAL A 5 3.23 0.13 10.76
CA VAL A 5 3.51 0.26 9.33
C VAL A 5 2.45 -0.49 8.56
N ILE A 6 1.68 0.24 7.75
CA ILE A 6 0.60 -0.30 6.92
C ILE A 6 0.94 -0.11 5.45
N TRP A 7 0.70 -1.16 4.67
CA TRP A 7 0.75 -1.14 3.23
C TRP A 7 -0.66 -1.27 2.69
N SER A 8 -1.06 -0.39 1.79
CA SER A 8 -2.42 -0.32 1.27
C SER A 8 -2.41 -0.20 -0.26
N MET A 9 -3.32 -0.91 -0.91
CA MET A 9 -3.54 -0.79 -2.35
C MET A 9 -4.98 -0.39 -2.65
N CYS A 10 -5.15 0.76 -3.30
CA CYS A 10 -6.43 1.23 -3.82
C CYS A 10 -6.68 0.58 -5.18
N ILE A 11 -7.61 -0.38 -5.24
CA ILE A 11 -7.91 -1.15 -6.44
C ILE A 11 -9.12 -0.53 -7.14
N GLY A 12 -9.01 -0.28 -8.44
CA GLY A 12 -10.12 0.24 -9.21
C GLY A 12 -9.79 0.39 -10.68
N LEU A 13 -10.83 0.39 -11.52
CA LEU A 13 -10.69 0.60 -12.96
C LEU A 13 -10.03 1.96 -13.28
N PRO A 14 -9.48 2.12 -14.49
CA PRO A 14 -9.17 3.45 -15.01
C PRO A 14 -10.37 4.40 -14.80
N SER A 15 -10.08 5.64 -14.41
CA SER A 15 -11.08 6.68 -14.14
C SER A 15 -12.03 6.40 -12.96
N ALA A 16 -11.76 5.41 -12.10
CA ALA A 16 -12.56 5.16 -10.88
C ALA A 16 -12.36 6.19 -9.75
N GLY A 17 -11.63 7.29 -9.99
CA GLY A 17 -11.37 8.32 -8.98
C GLY A 17 -10.30 7.98 -7.93
N LYS A 18 -9.42 7.00 -8.21
CA LYS A 18 -8.33 6.60 -7.30
C LYS A 18 -7.41 7.76 -6.93
N SER A 19 -6.81 8.42 -7.93
CA SER A 19 -5.84 9.49 -7.69
C SER A 19 -6.45 10.69 -6.96
N PRO A 20 -7.67 11.19 -7.31
CA PRO A 20 -8.33 12.23 -6.50
C PRO A 20 -8.57 11.85 -5.03
N ALA A 21 -8.93 10.59 -4.76
CA ALA A 21 -9.14 10.12 -3.38
C ALA A 21 -7.82 10.04 -2.59
N ILE A 22 -6.75 9.59 -3.24
CA ILE A 22 -5.40 9.57 -2.68
C ILE A 22 -4.89 10.99 -2.45
N ASP A 23 -5.07 11.90 -3.41
CA ASP A 23 -4.64 13.30 -3.30
C ASP A 23 -5.33 14.03 -2.15
N ALA A 24 -6.58 13.66 -1.83
CA ALA A 24 -7.29 14.19 -0.67
C ALA A 24 -6.57 13.88 0.66
N LEU A 25 -5.86 12.74 0.73
CA LEU A 25 -5.02 12.36 1.87
C LEU A 25 -3.61 12.97 1.80
N LEU A 26 -3.02 13.04 0.61
CA LEU A 26 -1.65 13.54 0.43
C LEU A 26 -1.55 15.05 0.60
N LYS A 27 -2.56 15.83 0.21
CA LYS A 27 -2.54 17.30 0.32
C LYS A 27 -2.33 17.79 1.75
N PRO A 28 -3.10 17.34 2.77
CA PRO A 28 -2.85 17.67 4.17
C PRO A 28 -1.45 17.26 4.64
N LEU A 29 -0.98 16.07 4.23
CA LEU A 29 0.35 15.57 4.63
C LEU A 29 1.48 16.42 4.04
N CYS A 30 1.37 16.83 2.78
CA CYS A 30 2.30 17.76 2.13
C CYS A 30 2.26 19.15 2.78
N ALA A 31 1.09 19.62 3.21
CA ALA A 31 0.96 20.88 3.94
C ALA A 31 1.66 20.82 5.30
N ALA A 32 1.56 19.69 6.01
CA ALA A 32 2.25 19.44 7.27
C ALA A 32 3.76 19.26 7.11
N GLU A 33 4.23 18.67 5.99
CA GLU A 33 5.67 18.55 5.69
C GLU A 33 6.33 19.90 5.38
N ARG A 34 5.60 20.82 4.73
CA ARG A 34 6.14 22.11 4.25
C ARG A 34 6.89 22.92 5.32
N PRO A 35 6.36 23.18 6.53
CA PRO A 35 7.09 23.94 7.55
C PRO A 35 8.35 23.21 8.03
N LEU A 36 8.31 21.88 8.16
CA LEU A 36 9.47 21.06 8.54
C LEU A 36 10.59 21.17 7.50
N ARG A 37 10.21 21.14 6.22
CA ARG A 37 11.14 21.30 5.11
C ARG A 37 11.76 22.70 5.08
N ILE A 38 10.96 23.76 5.23
CA ILE A 38 11.45 25.14 5.24
C ILE A 38 12.48 25.36 6.38
N ALA A 39 12.18 24.86 7.58
CA ALA A 39 13.09 24.96 8.72
C ALA A 39 14.42 24.24 8.44
N ALA A 40 14.36 23.00 7.96
CA ALA A 40 15.55 22.22 7.63
C ALA A 40 16.34 22.79 6.44
N GLU A 41 15.68 23.42 5.46
CA GLU A 41 16.34 24.11 4.35
C GLU A 41 17.09 25.37 4.83
N ALA A 42 16.52 26.12 5.78
CA ALA A 42 17.20 27.25 6.39
C ALA A 42 18.46 26.81 7.16
N GLU A 43 18.37 25.72 7.95
CA GLU A 43 19.53 25.11 8.61
C GLU A 43 20.57 24.63 7.60
N LEU A 44 20.13 24.00 6.51
CA LEU A 44 21.02 23.50 5.47
C LEU A 44 21.78 24.62 4.76
N ASN A 45 21.14 25.77 4.50
CA ASN A 45 21.79 26.95 3.92
C ASN A 45 22.84 27.53 4.88
N ALA A 46 22.51 27.66 6.17
CA ALA A 46 23.49 28.11 7.17
C ALA A 46 24.68 27.13 7.29
N TRP A 47 24.40 25.83 7.19
CA TRP A 47 25.44 24.80 7.20
C TRP A 47 26.29 24.81 5.91
N SER A 48 25.73 25.09 4.74
CA SER A 48 26.51 25.08 3.48
C SER A 48 27.60 26.14 3.47
N ASP A 49 27.33 27.32 4.03
CA ASP A 49 28.33 28.39 4.13
C ASP A 49 29.49 27.96 5.04
N LYS A 50 29.15 27.35 6.19
CA LYS A 50 30.14 26.77 7.11
C LYS A 50 30.91 25.61 6.46
N ALA A 51 30.25 24.80 5.63
CA ALA A 51 30.85 23.66 4.94
C ALA A 51 31.85 24.07 3.86
N GLU A 52 31.57 25.12 3.10
CA GLU A 52 32.52 25.67 2.13
C GLU A 52 33.75 26.26 2.83
N LEU A 53 33.56 27.02 3.92
CA LEU A 53 34.68 27.50 4.74
C LEU A 53 35.51 26.34 5.29
N ALA A 54 34.85 25.32 5.85
CA ALA A 54 35.54 24.14 6.37
C ALA A 54 36.35 23.39 5.31
N LYS A 55 35.82 23.30 4.08
CA LYS A 55 36.50 22.68 2.95
C LYS A 55 37.70 23.49 2.47
N LEU A 56 37.61 24.82 2.45
CA LEU A 56 38.74 25.70 2.16
C LEU A 56 39.84 25.54 3.21
N THR A 57 39.49 25.62 4.50
CA THR A 57 40.44 25.41 5.60
C THR A 57 41.06 24.01 5.55
N GLU A 58 40.29 22.98 5.23
CA GLU A 58 40.81 21.62 5.07
C GLU A 58 41.77 21.50 3.88
N SER A 59 41.48 22.15 2.75
CA SER A 59 42.38 22.19 1.60
C SER A 59 43.71 22.87 1.95
N SER A 60 43.66 24.04 2.59
CA SER A 60 44.85 24.75 3.07
C SER A 60 45.66 23.92 4.07
N TRP A 61 44.98 23.26 5.01
CA TRP A 61 45.63 22.36 5.97
C TRP A 61 46.28 21.15 5.26
N LYS A 62 45.60 20.52 4.29
CA LYS A 62 46.13 19.38 3.52
C LYS A 62 47.41 19.77 2.78
N GLU A 63 47.48 20.96 2.18
CA GLU A 63 48.69 21.43 1.50
C GLU A 63 49.82 21.74 2.49
N ALA A 64 49.53 22.38 3.63
CA ALA A 64 50.52 22.62 4.69
C ALA A 64 51.06 21.31 5.28
N ALA A 65 50.18 20.34 5.54
CA ALA A 65 50.56 19.02 6.04
C ALA A 65 51.42 18.24 5.03
N LYS A 66 51.07 18.26 3.74
CA LYS A 66 51.92 17.65 2.69
C LYS A 66 53.30 18.31 2.61
N ALA A 67 53.38 19.64 2.76
CA ALA A 67 54.65 20.36 2.72
C ALA A 67 55.53 19.98 3.93
N ALA A 68 54.99 19.97 5.15
CA ALA A 68 55.69 19.55 6.36
C ALA A 68 56.22 18.11 6.25
N ILE A 69 55.38 17.18 5.77
CA ILE A 69 55.79 15.78 5.55
C ILE A 69 56.94 15.67 4.54
N ARG A 70 56.91 16.43 3.43
CA ARG A 70 57.99 16.46 2.44
C ARG A 70 59.29 17.04 3.01
N ALA A 71 59.19 17.97 3.95
CA ALA A 71 60.34 18.57 4.65
C ALA A 71 60.87 17.70 5.81
N GLY A 72 60.20 16.59 6.14
CA GLY A 72 60.56 15.75 7.29
C GLY A 72 60.14 16.34 8.64
N GLU A 73 59.26 17.33 8.63
CA GLU A 73 58.73 17.99 9.82
C GLU A 73 57.41 17.36 10.27
N THR A 74 57.03 17.62 11.52
CA THR A 74 55.73 17.17 12.04
C THR A 74 54.61 18.02 11.42
N PRO A 75 53.58 17.41 10.79
CA PRO A 75 52.48 18.17 10.21
C PRO A 75 51.69 18.94 11.27
N PRO A 76 51.14 20.12 10.92
CA PRO A 76 50.32 20.90 11.83
C PRO A 76 49.02 20.15 12.18
N ASP A 77 48.55 20.35 13.41
CA ASP A 77 47.27 19.80 13.88
C ASP A 77 46.11 20.22 12.99
N ARG A 78 45.15 19.31 12.77
CA ARG A 78 43.97 19.58 11.96
C ARG A 78 43.10 20.65 12.65
N PRO A 79 42.85 21.82 12.02
CA PRO A 79 42.01 22.86 12.60
C PRO A 79 40.59 22.36 12.90
N LYS A 80 40.00 22.80 14.02
CA LYS A 80 38.59 22.49 14.35
C LYS A 80 37.62 23.02 13.30
N ASP A 81 37.98 24.13 12.64
CA ASP A 81 37.18 24.76 11.60
C ASP A 81 37.11 23.93 10.31
N CYS A 82 37.91 22.87 10.17
CA CYS A 82 37.76 21.89 9.09
C CYS A 82 36.49 21.02 9.23
N ASN A 83 35.77 21.11 10.36
CA ASN A 83 34.54 20.35 10.59
C ASN A 83 33.30 21.26 10.59
N ALA A 84 32.50 21.15 9.54
CA ALA A 84 31.22 21.88 9.43
C ALA A 84 30.16 21.38 10.43
N GLY A 85 30.37 20.21 11.04
CA GLY A 85 29.37 19.48 11.82
C GLY A 85 28.49 18.61 10.91
N LEU A 86 27.54 17.91 11.51
CA LEU A 86 26.60 17.06 10.78
C LEU A 86 25.74 17.91 9.84
N ARG A 87 25.72 17.53 8.56
CA ARG A 87 24.83 18.15 7.56
C ARG A 87 23.39 18.08 8.06
N PRO A 88 22.57 19.14 8.03
CA PRO A 88 21.16 19.07 8.40
C PRO A 88 20.39 18.02 7.58
N HIS A 89 19.41 17.35 8.20
CA HIS A 89 18.53 16.40 7.53
C HIS A 89 17.25 17.12 7.12
N VAL A 90 16.82 16.95 5.87
CA VAL A 90 15.54 17.52 5.42
C VAL A 90 14.47 16.44 5.51
N PRO A 91 13.48 16.56 6.41
CA PRO A 91 12.48 15.52 6.63
C PRO A 91 11.64 15.25 5.39
N ARG A 92 11.18 14.01 5.23
CA ARG A 92 10.26 13.58 4.17
C ARG A 92 9.15 12.75 4.79
N LEU A 93 7.94 13.28 4.89
CA LEU A 93 6.77 12.49 5.30
C LEU A 93 6.29 11.61 4.15
N VAL A 94 6.47 12.05 2.89
CA VAL A 94 6.14 11.29 1.68
C VAL A 94 7.32 11.21 0.73
N VAL A 95 7.55 10.02 0.17
CA VAL A 95 8.53 9.78 -0.88
C VAL A 95 7.84 9.09 -2.07
N ASN A 96 8.00 9.64 -3.27
CA ASN A 96 7.39 9.08 -4.48
C ASN A 96 8.31 8.09 -5.20
N ASP A 97 9.62 8.32 -5.15
CA ASP A 97 10.61 7.46 -5.78
C ASP A 97 12.00 7.60 -5.14
N GLY A 98 12.84 6.58 -5.29
CA GLY A 98 14.20 6.56 -4.75
C GLY A 98 14.82 5.17 -4.83
N THR A 99 16.15 5.12 -4.97
CA THR A 99 16.90 3.85 -4.85
C THR A 99 16.95 3.41 -3.39
N ILE A 100 17.14 2.11 -3.15
CA ILE A 100 17.24 1.55 -1.79
C ILE A 100 18.28 2.27 -0.94
N GLU A 101 19.44 2.59 -1.50
CA GLU A 101 20.51 3.29 -0.78
C GLU A 101 20.04 4.68 -0.35
N LYS A 102 19.28 5.38 -1.20
CA LYS A 102 18.78 6.70 -0.86
C LYS A 102 17.69 6.63 0.19
N LEU A 103 16.79 5.64 0.11
CA LEU A 103 15.74 5.40 1.11
C LEU A 103 16.35 5.04 2.46
N ALA A 104 17.33 4.14 2.48
CA ALA A 104 18.05 3.76 3.69
C ALA A 104 18.82 4.94 4.31
N ALA A 105 19.45 5.79 3.49
CA ALA A 105 20.12 7.01 3.98
C ALA A 105 19.14 8.04 4.59
N ILE A 106 17.90 8.10 4.10
CA ILE A 106 16.85 8.92 4.72
C ILE A 106 16.45 8.30 6.06
N LEU A 107 16.19 6.99 6.11
CA LEU A 107 15.73 6.30 7.32
C LEU A 107 16.78 6.29 8.44
N ALA A 108 18.06 6.20 8.11
CA ALA A 108 19.16 6.33 9.09
C ALA A 108 19.10 7.65 9.87
N ARG A 109 18.46 8.68 9.32
CA ARG A 109 18.28 10.01 9.94
C ARG A 109 16.84 10.36 10.28
N GLN A 110 15.90 9.49 9.92
CA GLN A 110 14.47 9.66 10.13
C GLN A 110 13.85 8.35 10.64
N PRO A 111 14.14 8.00 11.91
CA PRO A 111 13.75 6.71 12.49
C PRO A 111 12.23 6.49 12.64
N ARG A 112 11.43 7.54 12.43
CA ARG A 112 9.95 7.46 12.39
C ARG A 112 9.42 6.97 11.04
N GLY A 113 10.27 6.84 10.04
CA GLY A 113 9.88 6.38 8.72
C GLY A 113 9.20 7.43 7.85
N PHE A 114 8.66 6.99 6.72
CA PHE A 114 7.89 7.80 5.78
C PHE A 114 6.89 6.95 5.00
N LEU A 115 5.98 7.63 4.30
CA LEU A 115 5.07 7.00 3.35
C LEU A 115 5.73 6.94 1.97
N GLN A 116 5.93 5.74 1.44
CA GLN A 116 6.21 5.52 0.03
C GLN A 116 4.90 5.56 -0.75
N MET A 117 4.75 6.60 -1.57
CA MET A 117 3.56 6.81 -2.37
C MET A 117 3.81 6.40 -3.83
N ARG A 118 2.89 5.62 -4.43
CA ARG A 118 2.98 5.17 -5.83
C ARG A 118 1.61 5.26 -6.50
N ASP A 119 1.43 6.20 -7.43
CA ASP A 119 0.13 6.34 -8.12
C ASP A 119 -0.24 5.07 -8.91
N GLU A 120 0.76 4.38 -9.47
CA GLU A 120 0.61 3.05 -10.08
C GLU A 120 1.58 2.05 -9.43
N LEU A 121 1.08 1.27 -8.47
CA LEU A 121 1.84 0.25 -7.75
C LEU A 121 2.36 -0.85 -8.67
N ALA A 122 1.68 -1.13 -9.78
CA ALA A 122 2.06 -2.25 -10.64
C ALA A 122 3.48 -2.08 -11.20
N GLY A 123 3.82 -0.88 -11.68
CA GLY A 123 5.16 -0.62 -12.22
C GLY A 123 6.27 -0.76 -11.17
N TRP A 124 5.98 -0.39 -9.92
CA TRP A 124 6.90 -0.52 -8.79
C TRP A 124 7.10 -1.99 -8.37
N LEU A 125 6.00 -2.76 -8.26
CA LEU A 125 6.06 -4.20 -7.96
C LEU A 125 6.76 -5.00 -9.08
N GLU A 126 6.47 -4.68 -10.35
CA GLU A 126 7.16 -5.27 -11.51
C GLU A 126 8.64 -4.87 -11.55
N GLY A 127 8.98 -3.66 -11.09
CA GLY A 127 10.37 -3.20 -10.97
C GLY A 127 11.20 -4.10 -10.04
N MET A 128 10.60 -4.55 -8.94
CA MET A 128 11.24 -5.49 -8.01
C MET A 128 11.43 -6.91 -8.58
N GLN A 129 10.71 -7.26 -9.65
CA GLN A 129 10.83 -8.56 -10.32
C GLN A 129 11.82 -8.56 -11.49
N ARG A 130 12.08 -7.40 -12.10
CA ARG A 130 12.77 -7.29 -13.41
C ARG A 130 14.30 -7.43 -13.35
N TYR A 131 14.92 -7.25 -12.19
CA TYR A 131 16.37 -7.44 -12.07
C TYR A 131 16.70 -8.91 -11.76
N SER A 132 17.60 -9.50 -12.55
CA SER A 132 18.06 -10.89 -12.40
C SER A 132 18.72 -11.20 -11.05
N SER A 133 18.91 -10.19 -10.18
CA SER A 133 19.40 -10.32 -8.81
C SER A 133 18.30 -10.30 -7.73
N GLY A 134 17.06 -9.91 -8.04
CA GLY A 134 15.96 -9.85 -7.05
C GLY A 134 16.25 -9.02 -5.78
N SER A 135 17.27 -8.15 -5.81
CA SER A 135 17.92 -7.58 -4.61
C SER A 135 17.02 -6.67 -3.79
N ASP A 136 15.98 -6.11 -4.40
CA ASP A 136 15.16 -5.08 -3.77
C ASP A 136 13.99 -5.67 -2.97
N ARG A 137 13.54 -6.88 -3.33
CA ARG A 137 12.40 -7.54 -2.67
C ARG A 137 12.65 -7.80 -1.18
N PRO A 138 13.81 -8.33 -0.74
CA PRO A 138 14.09 -8.53 0.69
C PRO A 138 14.03 -7.23 1.49
N PHE A 139 14.60 -6.14 0.96
CA PHE A 139 14.54 -4.81 1.60
C PHE A 139 13.09 -4.39 1.86
N TRP A 140 12.22 -4.50 0.86
CA TRP A 140 10.81 -4.12 0.99
C TRP A 140 10.05 -5.04 1.96
N LEU A 141 10.31 -6.35 1.95
CA LEU A 141 9.73 -7.27 2.91
C LEU A 141 10.11 -6.90 4.36
N GLU A 142 11.35 -6.53 4.59
CA GLU A 142 11.84 -6.07 5.90
C GLU A 142 11.24 -4.71 6.30
N ALA A 143 10.97 -3.83 5.32
CA ALA A 143 10.43 -2.50 5.57
C ALA A 143 9.02 -2.51 6.20
N THR A 144 8.26 -3.60 6.01
CA THR A 144 7.00 -3.82 6.76
C THR A 144 7.25 -4.16 8.23
N GLY A 145 8.36 -4.83 8.53
CA GLY A 145 8.66 -5.33 9.87
C GLY A 145 9.28 -4.28 10.78
N GLY A 146 9.75 -3.15 10.25
CA GLY A 146 10.41 -2.11 11.06
C GLY A 146 11.74 -2.56 11.67
N ARG A 147 12.35 -3.63 11.15
CA ARG A 147 13.57 -4.23 11.70
C ARG A 147 14.79 -3.39 11.33
N SER A 148 15.89 -3.59 12.06
CA SER A 148 17.19 -3.04 11.67
C SER A 148 17.62 -3.63 10.32
N HIS A 149 18.21 -2.81 9.48
CA HIS A 149 18.70 -3.20 8.17
C HIS A 149 20.05 -2.54 7.88
N THR A 150 21.03 -3.33 7.48
CA THR A 150 22.37 -2.82 7.14
C THR A 150 22.57 -2.90 5.63
N VAL A 151 22.91 -1.75 5.04
CA VAL A 151 23.27 -1.66 3.62
C VAL A 151 24.79 -1.65 3.51
N GLU A 152 25.35 -2.73 2.97
CA GLU A 152 26.77 -2.85 2.68
C GLU A 152 27.05 -2.76 1.18
N ARG A 153 28.01 -1.91 0.80
CA ARG A 153 28.46 -1.77 -0.58
C ARG A 153 29.98 -1.71 -0.61
N MET A 154 30.57 -2.41 -1.57
CA MET A 154 32.02 -2.40 -1.78
C MET A 154 32.54 -0.97 -1.95
N GLY A 155 33.56 -0.60 -1.18
CA GLY A 155 34.19 0.72 -1.24
C GLY A 155 33.42 1.85 -0.54
N ARG A 156 32.38 1.54 0.25
CA ARG A 156 31.69 2.51 1.10
C ARG A 156 31.58 1.98 2.53
N GLU A 157 31.53 2.89 3.50
CA GLU A 157 31.24 2.50 4.88
C GLU A 157 29.83 1.89 4.97
N PRO A 158 29.65 0.81 5.76
CA PRO A 158 28.34 0.25 6.03
C PRO A 158 27.39 1.30 6.60
N MET A 159 26.15 1.29 6.12
CA MET A 159 25.11 2.15 6.64
C MET A 159 24.08 1.29 7.36
N THR A 160 23.95 1.49 8.67
CA THR A 160 22.95 0.81 9.49
C THR A 160 21.73 1.69 9.65
N VAL A 161 20.56 1.15 9.31
CA VAL A 161 19.25 1.73 9.58
C VAL A 161 18.66 0.98 10.76
N GLU A 162 18.54 1.62 11.91
CA GLU A 162 18.02 0.95 13.13
C GLU A 162 16.58 0.45 12.96
N ARG A 163 15.76 1.20 12.21
CA ARG A 163 14.34 0.90 12.00
C ARG A 163 13.95 1.17 10.56
N LEU A 164 13.85 0.10 9.78
CA LEU A 164 13.38 0.15 8.40
C LEU A 164 11.85 0.21 8.38
N THR A 165 11.29 1.40 8.65
CA THR A 165 9.83 1.61 8.69
C THR A 165 9.37 2.41 7.48
N ILE A 166 8.77 1.75 6.48
CA ILE A 166 8.23 2.42 5.30
C ILE A 166 6.78 1.97 5.12
N GLY A 167 5.82 2.90 5.27
CA GLY A 167 4.44 2.66 4.87
C GLY A 167 4.33 2.72 3.34
N VAL A 168 3.40 1.99 2.74
CA VAL A 168 3.20 2.03 1.28
C VAL A 168 1.74 2.33 0.99
N LEU A 169 1.50 3.31 0.13
CA LEU A 169 0.16 3.59 -0.41
C LEU A 169 0.26 3.69 -1.93
N GLY A 170 -0.73 3.15 -2.62
CA GLY A 170 -0.82 3.41 -4.03
C GLY A 170 -2.04 2.84 -4.73
N GLY A 171 -2.23 3.26 -5.98
CA GLY A 171 -3.29 2.77 -6.84
C GLY A 171 -2.85 1.54 -7.64
N ILE A 172 -3.78 0.63 -7.91
CA ILE A 172 -3.56 -0.45 -8.87
C ILE A 172 -4.84 -0.77 -9.64
N GLN A 173 -4.67 -1.16 -10.91
CA GLN A 173 -5.80 -1.60 -11.74
C GLN A 173 -6.04 -3.11 -11.56
N PRO A 174 -7.29 -3.60 -11.58
CA PRO A 174 -7.60 -5.03 -11.43
C PRO A 174 -6.83 -5.93 -12.40
N ASP A 175 -6.73 -5.56 -13.68
CA ASP A 175 -6.02 -6.37 -14.69
C ASP A 175 -4.49 -6.39 -14.45
N ARG A 176 -3.93 -5.31 -13.90
CA ARG A 176 -2.51 -5.23 -13.52
C ARG A 176 -2.24 -6.06 -12.28
N LEU A 177 -3.08 -5.94 -11.25
CA LEU A 177 -3.04 -6.77 -10.05
C LEU A 177 -3.11 -8.25 -10.42
N LYS A 178 -4.04 -8.64 -11.31
CA LYS A 178 -4.13 -9.99 -11.84
C LYS A 178 -2.80 -10.44 -12.45
N SER A 179 -2.24 -9.64 -13.36
CA SER A 179 -1.00 -9.99 -14.03
C SER A 179 0.16 -10.23 -13.06
N LEU A 180 0.23 -9.46 -11.97
CA LEU A 180 1.19 -9.68 -10.89
C LEU A 180 0.92 -10.98 -10.12
N LEU A 181 -0.35 -11.28 -9.84
CA LEU A 181 -0.75 -12.48 -9.10
C LEU A 181 -0.46 -13.78 -9.86
N PHE A 182 -0.54 -13.80 -11.19
CA PHE A 182 -0.15 -14.99 -11.98
C PHE A 182 1.36 -15.17 -12.11
N LYS A 183 2.12 -14.08 -12.02
CA LYS A 183 3.57 -14.08 -12.27
C LYS A 183 4.40 -14.12 -10.99
N SER A 184 3.78 -13.97 -9.82
CA SER A 184 4.49 -13.97 -8.55
C SER A 184 4.37 -15.33 -7.88
N ASP A 185 5.52 -15.85 -7.47
CA ASP A 185 5.56 -16.83 -6.40
C ASP A 185 5.02 -16.18 -5.12
N ASP A 186 4.34 -16.95 -4.28
CA ASP A 186 3.84 -16.48 -2.98
C ASP A 186 4.99 -16.31 -1.99
N ASP A 187 5.77 -15.24 -2.18
CA ASP A 187 6.86 -14.79 -1.30
C ASP A 187 6.34 -13.93 -0.12
N GLY A 188 5.02 -13.78 -0.04
CA GLY A 188 4.33 -13.00 0.98
C GLY A 188 4.39 -11.49 0.81
N LEU A 189 4.98 -10.93 -0.26
CA LEU A 189 5.02 -9.47 -0.49
C LEU A 189 3.60 -8.92 -0.69
N LEU A 190 2.84 -9.48 -1.64
CA LEU A 190 1.48 -9.04 -1.96
C LEU A 190 0.51 -9.26 -0.79
N ALA A 191 0.74 -10.29 0.02
CA ALA A 191 -0.06 -10.61 1.20
C ALA A 191 0.07 -9.58 2.34
N ARG A 192 1.03 -8.64 2.28
CA ARG A 192 1.20 -7.57 3.27
C ARG A 192 0.34 -6.34 2.98
N PHE A 193 -0.18 -6.23 1.77
CA PHE A 193 -1.01 -5.09 1.38
C PHE A 193 -2.47 -5.31 1.81
N LEU A 194 -3.04 -4.30 2.44
CA LEU A 194 -4.48 -4.19 2.67
C LEU A 194 -5.17 -3.76 1.36
N PRO A 195 -6.00 -4.61 0.76
CA PRO A 195 -6.72 -4.27 -0.46
C PRO A 195 -7.93 -3.39 -0.13
N ILE A 196 -8.06 -2.28 -0.86
CA ILE A 196 -9.19 -1.36 -0.78
C ILE A 196 -9.87 -1.39 -2.14
N TRP A 197 -10.97 -2.15 -2.26
CA TRP A 197 -11.70 -2.30 -3.52
C TRP A 197 -13.23 -2.18 -3.34
N PRO A 198 -13.71 -1.02 -2.86
CA PRO A 198 -15.14 -0.80 -2.67
C PRO A 198 -15.90 -0.86 -4.01
N GLU A 199 -17.21 -1.06 -3.92
CA GLU A 199 -18.08 -0.83 -5.08
C GLU A 199 -17.99 0.61 -5.56
N SER A 200 -18.22 0.81 -6.86
CA SER A 200 -18.28 2.15 -7.43
C SER A 200 -19.34 3.00 -6.73
N ALA A 201 -18.90 4.12 -6.14
CA ALA A 201 -19.81 5.07 -5.54
C ALA A 201 -20.75 5.66 -6.62
N PRO A 202 -22.05 5.85 -6.31
CA PRO A 202 -22.96 6.52 -7.23
C PRO A 202 -22.51 7.97 -7.45
N LEU A 203 -22.65 8.46 -8.69
CA LEU A 203 -22.38 9.86 -9.01
C LEU A 203 -23.34 10.75 -8.22
N ARG A 204 -22.81 11.54 -7.28
CA ARG A 204 -23.56 12.50 -6.48
C ARG A 204 -22.72 13.74 -6.29
N ARG A 205 -23.39 14.89 -6.18
CA ARG A 205 -22.72 16.12 -5.74
C ARG A 205 -22.22 15.91 -4.30
N PRO A 206 -20.98 16.29 -3.97
CA PRO A 206 -20.51 16.25 -2.59
C PRO A 206 -21.48 16.98 -1.66
N GLN A 207 -21.94 16.31 -0.61
CA GLN A 207 -22.86 16.88 0.38
C GLN A 207 -22.14 17.35 1.65
N ALA A 208 -20.98 16.76 1.93
CA ALA A 208 -20.10 17.17 3.02
C ALA A 208 -18.72 17.45 2.44
N TRP A 209 -18.10 18.51 2.94
CA TRP A 209 -16.70 18.81 2.69
C TRP A 209 -15.85 18.12 3.74
N ALA A 210 -14.59 17.83 3.41
CA ALA A 210 -13.66 17.30 4.39
C ALA A 210 -13.45 18.35 5.49
N ASP A 211 -13.38 17.90 6.75
CA ASP A 211 -13.01 18.77 7.87
C ASP A 211 -11.49 18.97 7.84
N GLU A 212 -11.05 19.98 7.09
CA GLU A 212 -9.63 20.31 6.93
C GLU A 212 -8.97 20.69 8.25
N ALA A 213 -9.71 21.33 9.16
CA ALA A 213 -9.22 21.73 10.47
C ALA A 213 -8.95 20.49 11.35
N LEU A 214 -9.89 19.53 11.36
CA LEU A 214 -9.69 18.26 12.06
C LEU A 214 -8.49 17.49 11.50
N MET A 215 -8.34 17.42 10.17
CA MET A 215 -7.19 16.74 9.55
C MET A 215 -5.86 17.39 9.92
N ASP A 216 -5.77 18.72 9.89
CA ASP A 216 -4.58 19.47 10.30
C ASP A 216 -4.26 19.27 11.79
N GLN A 217 -5.27 19.32 12.66
CA GLN A 217 -5.13 19.02 14.09
C GLN A 217 -4.58 17.61 14.31
N VAL A 218 -5.19 16.61 13.68
CA VAL A 218 -4.78 15.20 13.80
C VAL A 218 -3.34 15.03 13.35
N LEU A 219 -2.97 15.56 12.18
CA LEU A 219 -1.60 15.45 11.66
C LEU A 219 -0.58 16.15 12.56
N LYS A 220 -0.87 17.37 13.03
CA LYS A 220 0.02 18.10 13.95
C LYS A 220 0.27 17.31 15.23
N ARG A 221 -0.78 16.72 15.81
CA ARG A 221 -0.68 15.96 17.05
C ARG A 221 -0.01 14.60 16.87
N LEU A 222 -0.21 13.92 15.74
CA LEU A 222 0.59 12.72 15.40
C LEU A 222 2.06 13.08 15.16
N LEU A 223 2.35 14.23 14.57
CA LEU A 223 3.71 14.69 14.33
C LEU A 223 4.43 15.12 15.61
N SER A 224 3.71 15.49 16.67
CA SER A 224 4.30 15.80 17.98
C SER A 224 4.68 14.57 18.81
N LEU A 225 4.43 13.35 18.32
CA LEU A 225 4.90 12.13 18.99
C LEU A 225 6.42 12.02 18.89
N ASP A 226 7.07 11.92 20.04
CA ASP A 226 8.52 11.80 20.16
C ASP A 226 8.96 10.35 20.43
N LEU A 227 10.18 10.05 20.00
CA LEU A 227 10.87 8.84 20.43
C LEU A 227 11.38 9.03 21.85
N VAL A 228 11.43 7.95 22.61
CA VAL A 228 12.06 7.95 23.94
C VAL A 228 13.52 7.57 23.83
N THR A 229 14.33 8.04 24.77
CA THR A 229 15.74 7.64 24.89
C THR A 229 15.83 6.43 25.81
N ASP A 230 16.58 5.41 25.41
CA ASP A 230 16.90 4.27 26.27
C ASP A 230 18.11 4.55 27.18
N ASP A 231 18.47 3.56 28.01
CA ASP A 231 19.55 3.68 28.99
C ASP A 231 20.92 3.90 28.33
N ASP A 232 21.08 3.50 27.06
CA ASP A 232 22.30 3.68 26.26
C ASP A 232 22.33 5.02 25.52
N GLY A 233 21.33 5.89 25.71
CA GLY A 233 21.22 7.18 25.04
C GLY A 233 20.68 7.10 23.60
N SER A 234 20.20 5.93 23.17
CA SER A 234 19.68 5.70 21.82
C SER A 234 18.19 6.00 21.74
N ALA A 235 17.75 6.59 20.63
CA ALA A 235 16.35 6.90 20.40
C ALA A 235 15.58 5.63 19.98
N ARG A 236 14.47 5.33 20.67
CA ARG A 236 13.60 4.18 20.40
C ARG A 236 12.11 4.55 20.47
N PRO A 237 11.22 3.77 19.83
CA PRO A 237 9.79 3.99 19.99
C PRO A 237 9.34 3.67 21.42
N TRP A 238 8.23 4.29 21.82
CA TRP A 238 7.47 3.84 22.97
C TRP A 238 6.72 2.54 22.62
N PHE A 239 6.77 1.55 23.52
CA PHE A 239 6.03 0.30 23.35
C PHE A 239 4.69 0.40 24.07
N ILE A 240 3.62 0.17 23.34
CA ILE A 240 2.25 0.19 23.87
C ILE A 240 1.79 -1.26 24.00
N PRO A 241 1.64 -1.80 25.22
CA PRO A 241 1.17 -3.16 25.45
C PRO A 241 -0.34 -3.27 25.18
N PHE A 242 -0.80 -4.50 25.02
CA PHE A 242 -2.23 -4.81 25.14
C PHE A 242 -2.62 -4.88 26.62
N ALA A 243 -3.79 -4.33 26.96
CA ALA A 243 -4.47 -4.66 28.21
C ALA A 243 -4.74 -6.17 28.28
N GLU A 244 -4.84 -6.73 29.48
CA GLU A 244 -4.97 -8.18 29.69
C GLU A 244 -6.19 -8.78 28.96
N ASP A 245 -7.33 -8.10 29.02
CA ASP A 245 -8.55 -8.48 28.31
C ASP A 245 -8.43 -8.37 26.78
N ALA A 246 -7.67 -7.40 26.28
CA ALA A 246 -7.35 -7.28 24.85
C ALA A 246 -6.42 -8.41 24.36
N GLN A 247 -5.55 -8.95 25.22
CA GLN A 247 -4.73 -10.12 24.89
C GLN A 247 -5.60 -11.35 24.69
N VAL A 248 -6.60 -11.56 25.55
CA VAL A 248 -7.59 -12.64 25.40
C VAL A 248 -8.31 -12.50 24.07
N GLN A 249 -8.76 -11.29 23.72
CA GLN A 249 -9.43 -11.04 22.43
C GLN A 249 -8.53 -11.30 21.22
N MET A 250 -7.22 -11.01 21.32
CA MET A 250 -6.24 -11.33 20.28
C MET A 250 -6.05 -12.85 20.11
N ASP A 251 -6.07 -13.62 21.19
CA ASP A 251 -5.97 -15.08 21.12
C ASP A 251 -7.23 -15.71 20.52
N GLU A 252 -8.42 -15.21 20.88
CA GLU A 252 -9.68 -15.58 20.22
C GLU A 252 -9.65 -15.24 18.72
N PHE A 253 -9.18 -14.04 18.37
CA PHE A 253 -9.04 -13.62 16.97
C PHE A 253 -8.11 -14.54 16.18
N ARG A 254 -6.98 -14.95 16.76
CA ARG A 254 -6.08 -15.94 16.15
C ARG A 254 -6.78 -17.29 15.93
N GLY A 255 -7.68 -17.69 16.83
CA GLY A 255 -8.54 -18.86 16.66
C GLY A 255 -9.43 -18.74 15.41
N PHE A 256 -10.12 -17.61 15.22
CA PHE A 256 -10.92 -17.37 14.01
C PHE A 256 -10.07 -17.36 12.73
N VAL A 257 -8.90 -16.72 12.78
CA VAL A 257 -7.93 -16.70 11.66
C VAL A 257 -7.52 -18.11 11.27
N ARG A 258 -7.20 -18.98 12.24
CA ARG A 258 -6.88 -20.40 11.96
C ARG A 258 -8.00 -21.14 11.26
N GLY A 259 -9.26 -20.85 11.62
CA GLY A 259 -10.43 -21.36 10.91
C GLY A 259 -10.48 -20.89 9.46
N TRP A 260 -10.24 -19.61 9.19
CA TRP A 260 -10.21 -19.07 7.83
C TRP A 260 -9.04 -19.59 6.99
N GLU A 261 -7.88 -19.85 7.59
CA GLU A 261 -6.73 -20.44 6.90
C GLU A 261 -7.05 -21.84 6.37
N ALA A 262 -7.81 -22.64 7.12
CA ALA A 262 -8.18 -24.00 6.70
C ALA A 262 -9.03 -24.02 5.40
N GLU A 263 -9.71 -22.92 5.08
CA GLU A 263 -10.55 -22.78 3.89
C GLU A 263 -9.85 -22.02 2.74
N ALA A 264 -8.60 -21.60 2.92
CA ALA A 264 -7.87 -20.75 1.99
C ALA A 264 -6.62 -21.44 1.44
N ASN A 265 -6.17 -20.98 0.27
CA ASN A 265 -4.95 -21.45 -0.37
C ASN A 265 -4.18 -20.30 -1.03
N GLY A 266 -2.92 -20.59 -1.39
CA GLY A 266 -2.01 -19.63 -2.05
C GLY A 266 -1.97 -18.27 -1.35
N LEU A 267 -2.06 -17.20 -2.14
CA LEU A 267 -1.96 -15.84 -1.60
C LEU A 267 -3.04 -15.51 -0.55
N MET A 268 -4.25 -16.06 -0.69
CA MET A 268 -5.32 -15.81 0.28
C MET A 268 -4.95 -16.38 1.65
N LEU A 269 -4.40 -17.61 1.68
CA LEU A 269 -3.87 -18.21 2.90
C LEU A 269 -2.76 -17.34 3.49
N SER A 270 -1.80 -16.90 2.66
CA SER A 270 -0.71 -16.03 3.08
C SER A 270 -1.16 -14.67 3.61
N PHE A 271 -2.25 -14.10 3.08
CA PHE A 271 -2.86 -12.85 3.56
C PHE A 271 -3.56 -13.07 4.91
N ILE A 272 -4.39 -14.12 5.01
CA ILE A 272 -5.12 -14.47 6.25
C ILE A 272 -4.13 -14.67 7.40
N GLY A 273 -3.06 -15.42 7.19
CA GLY A 273 -2.05 -15.67 8.23
C GLY A 273 -1.33 -14.42 8.74
N LYS A 274 -1.39 -13.29 8.00
CA LYS A 274 -0.82 -11.99 8.42
C LYS A 274 -1.83 -11.11 9.17
N LEU A 275 -3.12 -11.46 9.16
CA LEU A 275 -4.16 -10.65 9.77
C LEU A 275 -3.98 -10.40 11.27
N PRO A 276 -3.49 -11.34 12.11
CA PRO A 276 -3.25 -11.04 13.52
C PRO A 276 -2.28 -9.87 13.72
N GLY A 277 -1.14 -9.90 13.02
CA GLY A 277 -0.15 -8.82 13.07
C GLY A 277 -0.72 -7.52 12.53
N LEU A 278 -1.41 -7.56 11.38
CA LEU A 278 -2.06 -6.38 10.79
C LEU A 278 -3.13 -5.77 11.71
N THR A 279 -3.91 -6.59 12.40
CA THR A 279 -4.94 -6.15 13.34
C THR A 279 -4.32 -5.44 14.54
N ALA A 280 -3.22 -5.97 15.08
CA ALA A 280 -2.46 -5.30 16.14
C ALA A 280 -1.97 -3.91 15.69
N ARG A 281 -1.42 -3.80 14.47
CA ARG A 281 -0.97 -2.52 13.90
C ARG A 281 -2.12 -1.54 13.72
N LEU A 282 -3.25 -2.00 13.18
CA LEU A 282 -4.44 -1.18 12.99
C LEU A 282 -5.02 -0.71 14.32
N SER A 283 -5.01 -1.53 15.36
CA SER A 283 -5.49 -1.13 16.70
C SER A 283 -4.69 0.05 17.24
N LEU A 284 -3.36 0.03 17.07
CA LEU A 284 -2.49 1.13 17.46
C LEU A 284 -2.74 2.40 16.63
N VAL A 285 -2.91 2.26 15.32
CA VAL A 285 -3.25 3.38 14.42
C VAL A 285 -4.59 4.01 14.80
N LEU A 286 -5.63 3.19 15.01
CA LEU A 286 -6.96 3.69 15.39
C LEU A 286 -6.94 4.37 16.76
N ALA A 287 -6.22 3.80 17.74
CA ALA A 287 -6.05 4.42 19.06
C ALA A 287 -5.45 5.83 18.96
N HIS A 288 -4.40 5.99 18.14
CA HIS A 288 -3.74 7.29 17.96
C HIS A 288 -4.53 8.24 17.08
N LEU A 289 -5.33 7.76 16.12
CA LEU A 289 -6.24 8.60 15.36
C LEU A 289 -7.35 9.15 16.26
N GLU A 290 -7.94 8.33 17.13
CA GLU A 290 -8.94 8.79 18.10
C GLU A 290 -8.34 9.78 19.10
N TRP A 291 -7.14 9.48 19.62
CA TRP A 291 -6.40 10.42 20.45
C TRP A 291 -6.08 11.71 19.71
N ALA A 292 -5.65 11.68 18.45
CA ALA A 292 -5.29 12.90 17.76
C ALA A 292 -6.52 13.76 17.39
N ALA A 293 -7.67 13.11 17.17
CA ALA A 293 -8.94 13.76 16.84
C ALA A 293 -9.64 14.38 18.06
N ASP A 294 -9.62 13.71 19.22
CA ASP A 294 -10.27 14.16 20.46
C ASP A 294 -9.23 14.60 21.51
N GLU A 295 -9.55 15.48 22.47
CA GLU A 295 -8.65 15.83 23.60
C GLU A 295 -8.52 14.71 24.66
N ARG A 296 -8.51 13.45 24.25
CA ARG A 296 -8.31 12.29 25.13
C ARG A 296 -6.86 12.15 25.58
N PRO A 297 -6.58 11.42 26.68
CA PRO A 297 -5.22 11.04 27.06
C PRO A 297 -4.51 10.23 25.96
N GLU A 298 -3.20 10.39 25.84
CA GLU A 298 -2.36 9.59 24.93
C GLU A 298 -2.46 8.10 25.27
N PRO A 299 -2.71 7.21 24.27
CA PRO A 299 -2.86 5.78 24.53
C PRO A 299 -1.59 5.21 25.16
N ARG A 300 -1.74 4.61 26.35
CA ARG A 300 -0.64 3.91 27.04
C ARG A 300 -0.76 2.39 26.96
N GLU A 301 -1.92 1.92 26.54
CA GLU A 301 -2.24 0.51 26.30
C GLU A 301 -3.28 0.42 25.17
N ILE A 302 -3.39 -0.75 24.54
CA ILE A 302 -4.48 -1.08 23.62
C ILE A 302 -5.53 -1.88 24.38
N THR A 303 -6.75 -1.34 24.47
CA THR A 303 -7.86 -2.00 25.17
C THR A 303 -8.68 -2.86 24.20
N VAL A 304 -9.63 -3.63 24.76
CA VAL A 304 -10.63 -4.40 23.99
C VAL A 304 -11.38 -3.54 22.99
N ARG A 305 -11.58 -2.25 23.29
CA ARG A 305 -12.26 -1.34 22.38
C ARG A 305 -11.45 -1.09 21.11
N GLU A 306 -10.19 -0.70 21.24
CA GLU A 306 -9.35 -0.37 20.07
C GLU A 306 -9.01 -1.64 19.28
N PHE A 307 -8.72 -2.74 19.95
CA PHE A 307 -8.48 -4.03 19.29
C PHE A 307 -9.75 -4.53 18.58
N GLY A 308 -10.91 -4.53 19.25
CA GLY A 308 -12.18 -4.96 18.66
C GLY A 308 -12.58 -4.16 17.43
N ARG A 309 -12.35 -2.83 17.41
CA ARG A 309 -12.57 -1.99 16.22
C ARG A 309 -11.67 -2.39 15.06
N ALA A 310 -10.38 -2.64 15.34
CA ALA A 310 -9.44 -3.09 14.32
C ALA A 310 -9.80 -4.48 13.78
N ALA A 311 -10.16 -5.42 14.66
CA ALA A 311 -10.58 -6.77 14.29
C ALA A 311 -11.84 -6.74 13.42
N HIS A 312 -12.83 -5.93 13.81
CA HIS A 312 -14.04 -5.73 13.02
C HIS A 312 -13.74 -5.12 11.65
N LEU A 313 -12.86 -4.11 11.56
CA LEU A 313 -12.46 -3.53 10.27
C LEU A 313 -11.77 -4.57 9.37
N VAL A 314 -10.92 -5.42 9.94
CA VAL A 314 -10.26 -6.52 9.21
C VAL A 314 -11.27 -7.53 8.70
N GLU A 315 -12.16 -8.01 9.56
CA GLU A 315 -13.15 -9.04 9.23
C GLU A 315 -14.23 -8.52 8.27
N ALA A 316 -14.81 -7.36 8.56
CA ALA A 316 -15.96 -6.84 7.84
C ALA A 316 -15.60 -6.12 6.54
N TYR A 317 -14.35 -5.66 6.40
CA TYR A 317 -13.91 -4.92 5.22
C TYR A 317 -12.72 -5.54 4.51
N PHE A 318 -11.54 -5.59 5.15
CA PHE A 318 -10.32 -5.98 4.44
C PHE A 318 -10.31 -7.44 3.97
N LEU A 319 -10.84 -8.37 4.76
CA LEU A 319 -10.95 -9.77 4.38
C LEU A 319 -11.89 -9.96 3.16
N PRO A 320 -13.12 -9.39 3.13
CA PRO A 320 -13.95 -9.36 1.93
C PRO A 320 -13.27 -8.70 0.72
N MET A 321 -12.55 -7.59 0.91
CA MET A 321 -11.83 -6.94 -0.18
C MET A 321 -10.69 -7.81 -0.71
N ALA A 322 -10.00 -8.55 0.15
CA ALA A 322 -8.97 -9.52 -0.25
C ALA A 322 -9.57 -10.70 -1.03
N ARG A 323 -10.69 -11.26 -0.54
CA ARG A 323 -11.45 -12.28 -1.29
C ARG A 323 -11.82 -11.77 -2.68
N ARG A 324 -12.32 -10.53 -2.79
CA ARG A 324 -12.65 -9.90 -4.08
C ARG A 324 -11.41 -9.76 -4.97
N ALA A 325 -10.34 -9.18 -4.43
CA ALA A 325 -9.09 -8.91 -5.14
C ALA A 325 -8.44 -10.19 -5.70
N TYR A 326 -8.36 -11.23 -4.87
CA TYR A 326 -7.66 -12.47 -5.23
C TYR A 326 -8.55 -13.43 -6.02
N ALA A 327 -9.86 -13.50 -5.74
CA ALA A 327 -10.78 -14.31 -6.53
C ALA A 327 -10.96 -13.75 -7.96
N ASP A 328 -11.08 -12.43 -8.13
CA ASP A 328 -11.17 -11.83 -9.48
C ASP A 328 -9.90 -12.05 -10.30
N ALA A 329 -8.75 -12.08 -9.62
CA ALA A 329 -7.49 -12.44 -10.24
C ALA A 329 -7.49 -13.91 -10.67
N ALA A 330 -7.81 -14.85 -9.78
CA ALA A 330 -7.84 -16.29 -10.09
C ALA A 330 -8.87 -16.67 -11.17
N THR A 331 -9.90 -15.83 -11.38
CA THR A 331 -10.99 -16.11 -12.33
C THR A 331 -10.52 -15.96 -13.81
N PRO A 332 -10.69 -16.98 -14.67
CA PRO A 332 -10.44 -16.89 -16.12
C PRO A 332 -11.12 -15.71 -16.80
N LYS A 333 -10.60 -15.27 -17.97
CA LYS A 333 -11.20 -14.14 -18.72
C LYS A 333 -12.65 -14.41 -19.13
N ALA A 334 -12.96 -15.66 -19.53
CA ALA A 334 -14.29 -16.11 -19.93
C ALA A 334 -15.32 -15.93 -18.79
N ASP A 335 -15.00 -16.42 -17.60
CA ASP A 335 -15.87 -16.36 -16.42
C ASP A 335 -16.17 -14.91 -15.97
N ARG A 336 -15.23 -13.98 -16.16
CA ARG A 336 -15.49 -12.55 -15.88
C ARG A 336 -16.43 -11.93 -16.88
N ALA A 337 -16.25 -12.23 -18.17
CA ALA A 337 -17.19 -11.81 -19.20
C ALA A 337 -18.58 -12.41 -18.95
N ALA A 338 -18.66 -13.68 -18.51
CA ALA A 338 -19.87 -14.34 -18.07
C ALA A 338 -20.55 -13.62 -16.89
N ARG A 339 -19.82 -13.32 -15.81
CA ARG A 339 -20.33 -12.54 -14.66
C ARG A 339 -20.82 -11.15 -15.07
N ARG A 340 -20.10 -10.47 -15.97
CA ARG A 340 -20.51 -9.17 -16.51
C ARG A 340 -21.83 -9.29 -17.28
N LEU A 341 -21.96 -10.32 -18.11
CA LEU A 341 -23.19 -10.61 -18.83
C LEU A 341 -24.35 -10.92 -17.87
N VAL A 342 -24.12 -11.67 -16.79
CA VAL A 342 -25.12 -11.87 -15.71
C VAL A 342 -25.57 -10.55 -15.08
N GLY A 343 -24.63 -9.63 -14.81
CA GLY A 343 -24.94 -8.29 -14.31
C GLY A 343 -25.84 -7.51 -15.27
N ILE A 344 -25.57 -7.57 -16.58
CA ILE A 344 -26.40 -6.95 -17.62
C ILE A 344 -27.79 -7.60 -17.66
N ILE A 345 -27.86 -8.94 -17.70
CA ILE A 345 -29.12 -9.69 -17.71
C ILE A 345 -30.00 -9.31 -16.53
N ARG A 346 -29.42 -9.21 -15.32
CA ARG A 346 -30.13 -8.79 -14.10
C ARG A 346 -30.61 -7.36 -14.19
N LYS A 347 -29.74 -6.44 -14.62
CA LYS A 347 -30.06 -5.01 -14.74
C LYS A 347 -31.18 -4.75 -15.75
N GLU A 348 -31.13 -5.40 -16.90
CA GLU A 348 -32.09 -5.23 -18.00
C GLU A 348 -33.33 -6.14 -17.85
N GLY A 349 -33.34 -7.04 -16.85
CA GLY A 349 -34.44 -7.96 -16.61
C GLY A 349 -34.69 -8.96 -17.75
N TRP A 350 -33.66 -9.29 -18.54
CA TRP A 350 -33.81 -10.12 -19.73
C TRP A 350 -34.28 -11.54 -19.39
N GLN A 351 -35.35 -11.97 -20.05
CA GLN A 351 -35.83 -13.36 -20.02
C GLN A 351 -35.18 -14.21 -21.11
N SER A 352 -34.79 -13.55 -22.19
CA SER A 352 -34.04 -14.11 -23.31
C SER A 352 -33.26 -13.00 -23.97
N PHE A 353 -32.12 -13.33 -24.59
CA PHE A 353 -31.32 -12.38 -25.35
C PHE A 353 -30.63 -13.07 -26.52
N THR A 354 -30.14 -12.29 -27.46
CA THR A 354 -29.40 -12.80 -28.62
C THR A 354 -27.95 -12.38 -28.56
N ALA A 355 -27.03 -13.19 -29.09
CA ALA A 355 -25.60 -12.85 -29.11
C ALA A 355 -25.36 -11.48 -29.78
N ARG A 356 -26.15 -11.14 -30.81
CA ARG A 356 -26.07 -9.85 -31.50
C ARG A 356 -26.53 -8.68 -30.61
N GLN A 357 -27.54 -8.87 -29.76
CA GLN A 357 -27.94 -7.84 -28.80
C GLN A 357 -26.83 -7.57 -27.79
N VAL A 358 -26.15 -8.61 -27.29
CA VAL A 358 -25.03 -8.45 -26.36
C VAL A 358 -23.86 -7.73 -27.03
N MET A 359 -23.43 -8.14 -28.22
CA MET A 359 -22.34 -7.47 -28.95
C MET A 359 -22.66 -6.00 -29.26
N LYS A 360 -23.91 -5.67 -29.56
CA LYS A 360 -24.34 -4.28 -29.79
C LYS A 360 -24.21 -3.37 -28.57
N LEU A 361 -24.13 -3.92 -27.35
CA LEU A 361 -23.87 -3.13 -26.15
C LEU A 361 -22.41 -2.67 -26.05
N ASP A 362 -21.52 -3.23 -26.88
CA ASP A 362 -20.10 -2.90 -26.98
C ASP A 362 -19.41 -2.80 -25.61
N ARG A 363 -19.63 -3.82 -24.78
CA ARG A 363 -19.04 -3.91 -23.44
C ARG A 363 -17.73 -4.68 -23.51
N ALA A 364 -16.72 -4.22 -22.77
CA ALA A 364 -15.42 -4.89 -22.70
C ALA A 364 -15.57 -6.38 -22.33
N GLY A 365 -14.95 -7.26 -23.13
CA GLY A 365 -15.04 -8.72 -23.01
C GLY A 365 -16.29 -9.34 -23.63
N LEU A 366 -17.16 -8.53 -24.28
CA LEU A 366 -18.42 -8.98 -24.89
C LEU A 366 -18.66 -8.34 -26.28
N GLY A 367 -17.73 -7.53 -26.78
CA GLY A 367 -17.93 -6.70 -27.99
C GLY A 367 -17.77 -7.46 -29.30
N ASN A 368 -17.09 -8.60 -29.28
CA ASN A 368 -16.89 -9.44 -30.46
C ASN A 368 -17.14 -10.92 -30.16
N LYS A 369 -17.17 -11.74 -31.21
CA LYS A 369 -17.51 -13.16 -31.11
C LYS A 369 -16.47 -13.97 -30.32
N ASP A 370 -15.19 -13.67 -30.46
CA ASP A 370 -14.10 -14.43 -29.83
C ASP A 370 -14.04 -14.18 -28.32
N GLU A 371 -14.45 -12.99 -27.89
CA GLU A 371 -14.61 -12.64 -26.46
C GLU A 371 -15.94 -13.13 -25.88
N LEU A 372 -17.04 -13.01 -26.63
CA LEU A 372 -18.38 -13.36 -26.17
C LEU A 372 -18.61 -14.87 -26.09
N ASN A 373 -18.05 -15.66 -27.00
CA ASN A 373 -18.30 -17.11 -27.06
C ASN A 373 -17.88 -17.84 -25.78
N PRO A 374 -16.65 -17.66 -25.27
CA PRO A 374 -16.24 -18.29 -24.00
C PRO A 374 -17.14 -17.89 -22.82
N ALA A 375 -17.64 -16.65 -22.82
CA ALA A 375 -18.56 -16.18 -21.80
C ALA A 375 -19.94 -16.87 -21.87
N LEU A 376 -20.43 -17.13 -23.08
CA LEU A 376 -21.67 -17.87 -23.29
C LEU A 376 -21.51 -19.33 -22.89
N GLU A 377 -20.40 -19.97 -23.29
CA GLU A 377 -20.07 -21.36 -22.92
C GLU A 377 -20.04 -21.54 -21.40
N ALA A 378 -19.33 -20.67 -20.67
CA ALA A 378 -19.29 -20.71 -19.21
C ALA A 378 -20.68 -20.54 -18.55
N LEU A 379 -21.56 -19.73 -19.14
CA LEU A 379 -22.94 -19.56 -18.62
C LEU A 379 -23.85 -20.73 -19.00
N GLU A 380 -23.62 -21.39 -20.13
CA GLU A 380 -24.33 -22.61 -20.51
C GLU A 380 -23.92 -23.77 -19.59
N GLU A 381 -22.61 -23.96 -19.35
CA GLU A 381 -22.08 -24.96 -18.41
C GLU A 381 -22.57 -24.73 -16.97
N GLY A 382 -22.71 -23.47 -16.56
CA GLY A 382 -23.22 -23.09 -15.24
C GLY A 382 -24.75 -23.04 -15.13
N ASP A 383 -25.50 -23.60 -16.10
CA ASP A 383 -26.97 -23.60 -16.18
C ASP A 383 -27.61 -22.21 -16.03
N CYS A 384 -26.87 -21.16 -16.36
CA CYS A 384 -27.30 -19.76 -16.26
C CYS A 384 -28.15 -19.37 -17.48
N ILE A 385 -27.83 -19.91 -18.66
CA ILE A 385 -28.55 -19.69 -19.90
C ILE A 385 -28.70 -21.01 -20.67
N ARG A 386 -29.62 -21.07 -21.63
CA ARG A 386 -29.77 -22.21 -22.54
C ARG A 386 -29.98 -21.73 -23.98
N PRO A 387 -29.30 -22.31 -24.99
CA PRO A 387 -29.60 -22.01 -26.38
C PRO A 387 -31.05 -22.39 -26.72
N VAL A 388 -31.70 -21.58 -27.53
CA VAL A 388 -33.04 -21.83 -28.06
C VAL A 388 -32.91 -22.01 -29.56
N GLU A 389 -33.37 -23.16 -30.06
CA GLU A 389 -33.45 -23.40 -31.49
C GLU A 389 -34.46 -22.45 -32.13
N THR A 390 -33.98 -21.63 -33.07
CA THR A 390 -34.84 -20.77 -33.87
C THR A 390 -34.92 -21.32 -35.29
N PRO A 391 -36.13 -21.52 -35.85
CA PRO A 391 -36.27 -21.97 -37.22
C PRO A 391 -35.65 -20.95 -38.19
N PRO A 392 -35.03 -21.41 -39.29
CA PRO A 392 -34.44 -20.52 -40.27
C PRO A 392 -35.49 -19.61 -40.89
N LYS A 393 -35.14 -18.34 -41.14
CA LYS A 393 -36.06 -17.38 -41.78
C LYS A 393 -36.30 -17.78 -43.25
N PRO A 394 -37.50 -17.49 -43.80
CA PRO A 394 -37.86 -17.85 -45.18
C PRO A 394 -36.90 -17.33 -46.26
N GLN A 395 -36.20 -16.22 -46.00
CA GLN A 395 -35.27 -15.60 -46.96
C GLN A 395 -33.86 -16.20 -46.96
N GLY A 396 -33.59 -17.25 -46.18
CA GLY A 396 -32.25 -17.81 -46.03
C GLY A 396 -31.34 -16.91 -45.21
N GLY A 397 -30.55 -17.50 -44.30
CA GLY A 397 -29.64 -16.76 -43.44
C GLY A 397 -29.21 -17.59 -42.25
N ARG A 398 -28.07 -17.21 -41.66
CA ARG A 398 -27.54 -17.89 -40.46
C ARG A 398 -28.56 -17.81 -39.32
N PRO A 399 -28.89 -18.92 -38.63
CA PRO A 399 -29.82 -18.94 -37.52
C PRO A 399 -29.46 -17.92 -36.44
N GLN A 400 -30.47 -17.32 -35.83
CA GLN A 400 -30.26 -16.35 -34.76
C GLN A 400 -29.83 -17.11 -33.50
N ARG A 401 -28.66 -16.78 -32.96
CA ARG A 401 -28.21 -17.31 -31.67
C ARG A 401 -29.00 -16.66 -30.54
N LEU A 402 -30.10 -17.31 -30.16
CA LEU A 402 -31.02 -16.93 -29.11
C LEU A 402 -30.76 -17.77 -27.86
N TYR A 403 -30.78 -17.13 -26.70
CA TYR A 403 -30.55 -17.73 -25.40
C TYR A 403 -31.70 -17.40 -24.46
N ALA A 404 -32.24 -18.41 -23.78
CA ALA A 404 -33.17 -18.24 -22.67
C ALA A 404 -32.39 -18.12 -21.35
N VAL A 405 -32.85 -17.25 -20.44
CA VAL A 405 -32.19 -16.98 -19.15
C VAL A 405 -32.85 -17.80 -18.05
N ASN A 406 -32.03 -18.45 -17.22
CA ASN A 406 -32.50 -19.17 -16.04
C ASN A 406 -33.29 -18.24 -15.10
N PRO A 407 -34.57 -18.54 -14.77
CA PRO A 407 -35.37 -17.74 -13.84
C PRO A 407 -34.70 -17.48 -12.47
N ALA A 408 -33.83 -18.39 -12.01
CA ALA A 408 -33.11 -18.24 -10.75
C ALA A 408 -32.16 -17.03 -10.75
N LEU A 409 -31.61 -16.62 -11.91
CA LEU A 409 -30.76 -15.43 -12.01
C LEU A 409 -31.51 -14.13 -11.79
N ARG A 410 -32.85 -14.14 -11.92
CA ARG A 410 -33.74 -12.99 -11.78
C ARG A 410 -34.31 -12.85 -10.36
N ARG A 411 -34.19 -13.88 -9.52
CA ARG A 411 -34.59 -13.81 -8.10
C ARG A 411 -33.48 -13.13 -7.32
N VAL A 412 -33.60 -11.82 -7.11
CA VAL A 412 -32.81 -11.12 -6.10
C VAL A 412 -33.27 -11.71 -4.76
N ARG A 413 -32.38 -12.42 -4.04
CA ARG A 413 -32.67 -12.76 -2.65
C ARG A 413 -32.75 -11.44 -1.87
N PRO A 414 -33.81 -11.23 -1.06
CA PRO A 414 -33.97 -10.02 -0.27
C PRO A 414 -32.82 -9.82 0.72
#